data_AF-A0AAV0XI51-F1
#
_entry.id   AF-A0AAV0XI51-F1
#
_cell.length_a   1.000
_cell.length_b   1.000
_cell.length_c   1.000
_cell.angle_alpha   90.00
_cell.angle_beta   90.00
_cell.angle_gamma   90.00
#
_symmetry.space_group_name_H-M   'P 1'
#
loop_
_entity.id
_entity.type
_entity.pdbx_description
1 polymer ?
#
loop_
_entity_poly.entity_id
_entity_poly.type
_entity_poly.pdbx_seq_one_letter_code
_entity_poly.pdbx_strand_id
1 'polypeptide(L)'
;MYSHHRSKDSQRSSKFTTHAAVQLQRRHNKSAYSRYDGGQLLEDLGHRESVELERLVHETFPRCNVDLIHVVNAPQMYGMYLLRKEEMRYGDKELILYHVTTKSRALESLKNGLDWRRTRRSKFGRGVSFSDDADYANYYADHSPREENRVIIVCAVLVNKTQRVSGNENLIVPTGGADTTLSSNGRVYVKYNDYDFYPLYLMYYRRTPEHFNESKYFRNNPRNKWQQNNLAQVQQQQQELKAQREREQAQRQQQVWAERQRVQEWQEARRRLAVQQEVRRQEQELQARRQEQDLQARRQEQAYSRLARARQHESKSNCLIL
;
A
#
# COMPACT_ATOMS: atom_id res chain seq x y z
N MET A 1 -38.67 28.86 -27.88
CA MET A 1 -38.20 29.95 -26.99
C MET A 1 -37.84 29.37 -25.62
N TYR A 2 -36.61 28.89 -25.43
CA TYR A 2 -36.05 28.68 -24.10
C TYR A 2 -34.64 29.26 -24.10
N SER A 3 -34.50 30.38 -23.39
CA SER A 3 -33.26 31.14 -23.24
C SER A 3 -32.28 30.34 -22.39
N HIS A 4 -31.11 30.02 -22.95
CA HIS A 4 -29.96 29.60 -22.17
C HIS A 4 -29.45 30.80 -21.36
N HIS A 5 -29.96 30.97 -20.14
CA HIS A 5 -29.31 31.79 -19.13
C HIS A 5 -28.02 31.10 -18.66
N ARG A 6 -26.93 31.36 -19.37
CA ARG A 6 -25.59 31.32 -18.78
C ARG A 6 -25.55 32.37 -17.67
N SER A 7 -25.67 31.95 -16.41
CA SER A 7 -25.39 32.81 -15.26
C SER A 7 -23.97 33.35 -15.39
N LYS A 8 -23.86 34.68 -15.48
CA LYS A 8 -22.62 35.46 -15.53
C LYS A 8 -22.14 35.84 -14.11
N ASP A 9 -22.51 35.10 -13.07
CA ASP A 9 -22.22 35.47 -11.67
C ASP A 9 -20.89 34.91 -11.14
N SER A 10 -20.11 34.19 -11.95
CA SER A 10 -18.94 33.44 -11.45
C SER A 10 -17.69 34.28 -11.13
N GLN A 11 -17.72 35.62 -11.14
CA GLN A 11 -16.51 36.44 -10.98
C GLN A 11 -16.62 37.72 -10.13
N ARG A 12 -17.71 37.94 -9.39
CA ARG A 12 -17.75 39.00 -8.37
C ARG A 12 -17.57 38.40 -6.97
N SER A 13 -16.31 38.26 -6.56
CA SER A 13 -15.99 38.06 -5.14
C SER A 13 -16.62 39.19 -4.32
N SER A 14 -17.39 38.83 -3.29
CA SER A 14 -18.03 39.82 -2.42
C SER A 14 -16.96 40.66 -1.69
N LYS A 15 -17.28 41.91 -1.33
CA LYS A 15 -16.38 42.76 -0.51
C LYS A 15 -15.98 42.04 0.79
N PHE A 16 -16.89 41.26 1.36
CA PHE A 16 -16.64 40.43 2.54
C PHE A 16 -15.57 39.38 2.29
N THR A 17 -15.70 38.58 1.23
CA THR A 17 -14.74 37.54 0.86
C THR A 17 -13.36 38.13 0.58
N THR A 18 -13.30 39.27 -0.11
CA THR A 18 -12.04 39.98 -0.35
C THR A 18 -11.39 40.47 0.94
N HIS A 19 -12.17 41.03 1.87
CA HIS A 19 -11.65 41.42 3.19
C HIS A 19 -11.13 40.23 3.99
N ALA A 20 -11.88 39.13 4.02
CA ALA A 20 -11.46 37.91 4.70
C ALA A 20 -10.18 37.31 4.09
N ALA A 21 -10.01 37.39 2.77
CA ALA A 21 -8.79 36.93 2.10
C ALA A 21 -7.56 37.73 2.56
N VAL A 22 -7.69 39.06 2.68
CA VAL A 22 -6.60 39.91 3.19
C VAL A 22 -6.25 39.57 4.64
N GLN A 23 -7.25 39.34 5.49
CA GLN A 23 -7.01 38.95 6.88
C GLN A 23 -6.35 37.56 6.98
N LEU A 24 -6.77 36.62 6.14
CA LEU A 24 -6.19 35.27 6.08
C LEU A 24 -4.72 35.30 5.65
N GLN A 25 -4.40 36.10 4.63
CA GLN A 25 -3.02 36.29 4.16
C GLN A 25 -2.12 36.87 5.27
N ARG A 26 -2.62 37.86 6.01
CA ARG A 26 -1.92 38.43 7.17
C ARG A 26 -1.65 37.38 8.24
N ARG A 27 -2.63 36.53 8.52
CA ARG A 27 -2.48 35.44 9.50
C ARG A 27 -1.38 34.46 9.10
N HIS A 28 -1.29 34.12 7.82
CA HIS A 28 -0.26 33.24 7.29
C HIS A 28 1.10 33.95 7.07
N ASN A 29 1.28 35.19 7.58
CA ASN A 29 2.47 36.01 7.37
C ASN A 29 2.86 36.21 5.89
N LYS A 30 1.93 36.00 4.95
CA LYS A 30 2.16 36.26 3.52
C LYS A 30 1.97 37.75 3.27
N SER A 31 2.88 38.36 2.50
CA SER A 31 2.73 39.78 2.14
C SER A 31 1.40 40.02 1.43
N ALA A 32 0.78 41.18 1.66
CA ALA A 32 -0.49 41.57 1.05
C ALA A 32 -0.46 41.68 -0.50
N TYR A 33 0.67 41.35 -1.14
CA TYR A 33 0.87 41.39 -2.58
C TYR A 33 0.67 40.05 -3.29
N SER A 34 0.49 38.94 -2.57
CA SER A 34 0.07 37.69 -3.22
C SER A 34 -1.38 37.83 -3.68
N ARG A 35 -1.62 38.02 -4.98
CA ARG A 35 -2.99 38.11 -5.51
C ARG A 35 -3.71 36.80 -5.24
N TYR A 36 -4.75 36.85 -4.42
CA TYR A 36 -5.72 35.76 -4.33
C TYR A 36 -6.36 35.57 -5.70
N ASP A 37 -5.98 34.51 -6.42
CA ASP A 37 -6.49 34.17 -7.76
C ASP A 37 -7.88 33.48 -7.72
N GLY A 38 -8.59 33.55 -6.59
CA GLY A 38 -9.98 33.12 -6.52
C GLY A 38 -10.23 31.60 -6.54
N GLY A 39 -9.24 30.78 -6.91
CA GLY A 39 -9.48 29.39 -7.30
C GLY A 39 -8.86 28.29 -6.42
N GLN A 40 -7.70 28.52 -5.81
CA GLN A 40 -6.96 27.44 -5.16
C GLN A 40 -7.17 27.42 -3.63
N LEU A 41 -7.86 26.40 -3.13
CA LEU A 41 -8.14 26.23 -1.69
C LEU A 41 -6.94 25.74 -0.87
N LEU A 42 -5.91 25.22 -1.55
CA LEU A 42 -4.74 24.61 -0.94
C LEU A 42 -3.47 25.08 -1.64
N GLU A 43 -2.53 25.58 -0.86
CA GLU A 43 -1.21 26.00 -1.34
C GLU A 43 -0.14 25.18 -0.62
N ASP A 44 0.87 24.70 -1.38
CA ASP A 44 2.02 24.01 -0.79
C ASP A 44 2.75 24.94 0.18
N LEU A 45 3.04 24.42 1.37
CA LEU A 45 3.79 25.16 2.37
C LEU A 45 5.29 25.09 2.07
N GLY A 46 5.99 26.21 2.18
CA GLY A 46 7.44 26.27 1.99
C GLY A 46 8.19 25.47 3.07
N HIS A 47 9.36 24.95 2.71
CA HIS A 47 10.17 24.06 3.57
C HIS A 47 10.49 24.63 4.97
N ARG A 48 10.68 25.95 5.15
CA ARG A 48 10.98 26.49 6.49
C ARG A 48 9.77 26.46 7.42
N GLU A 49 8.62 26.88 6.93
CA GLU A 49 7.36 26.89 7.67
C GLU A 49 6.88 25.46 7.95
N SER A 50 7.19 24.51 7.07
CA SER A 50 6.86 23.10 7.28
C SER A 50 7.58 22.51 8.50
N VAL A 51 8.86 22.84 8.72
CA VAL A 51 9.64 22.36 9.87
C VAL A 51 9.03 22.79 11.21
N GLU A 52 8.55 24.02 11.31
CA GLU A 52 7.94 24.52 12.55
C GLU A 52 6.61 23.81 12.87
N LEU A 53 5.79 23.57 11.86
CA LEU A 53 4.52 22.85 12.01
C LEU A 53 4.71 21.35 12.26
N GLU A 54 5.70 20.74 11.61
CA GLU A 54 6.11 19.35 11.89
C GLU A 54 6.52 19.21 13.35
N ARG A 55 7.36 20.13 13.85
CA ARG A 55 7.78 20.14 15.26
C ARG A 55 6.57 20.20 16.20
N LEU A 56 5.59 21.08 15.92
CA LEU A 56 4.39 21.22 16.74
C LEU A 56 3.57 19.91 16.81
N VAL A 57 3.43 19.20 15.69
CA VAL A 57 2.76 17.88 15.67
C VAL A 57 3.61 16.83 16.38
N HIS A 58 4.92 16.82 16.16
CA HIS A 58 5.84 15.84 16.75
C HIS A 58 5.95 15.95 18.27
N GLU A 59 5.61 17.09 18.88
CA GLU A 59 5.49 17.21 20.34
C GLU A 59 4.49 16.21 20.93
N THR A 60 3.43 15.88 20.19
CA THR A 60 2.37 14.97 20.67
C THR A 60 2.29 13.67 19.88
N PHE A 61 2.78 13.65 18.63
CA PHE A 61 2.83 12.48 17.75
C PHE A 61 4.22 12.30 17.09
N PRO A 62 5.26 11.90 17.86
CA PRO A 62 6.66 11.95 17.41
C PRO A 62 7.01 11.05 16.22
N ARG A 63 6.26 9.96 16.00
CA ARG A 63 6.53 8.97 14.93
C ARG A 63 5.72 9.23 13.66
N CYS A 64 5.02 10.36 13.59
CA CYS A 64 4.27 10.74 12.40
C CYS A 64 5.23 11.14 11.28
N ASN A 65 5.26 10.38 10.18
CA ASN A 65 6.02 10.77 9.00
C ASN A 65 5.15 11.66 8.12
N VAL A 66 5.33 12.98 8.21
CA VAL A 66 4.59 13.95 7.42
C VAL A 66 5.15 13.98 6.00
N ASP A 67 4.30 13.71 5.01
CA ASP A 67 4.69 13.63 3.60
C ASP A 67 4.54 15.00 2.90
N LEU A 68 3.54 15.78 3.29
CA LEU A 68 3.17 17.05 2.65
C LEU A 68 2.36 17.92 3.61
N ILE A 69 2.54 19.24 3.53
CA ILE A 69 1.72 20.22 4.25
C ILE A 69 1.13 21.21 3.27
N HIS A 70 -0.20 21.35 3.29
CA HIS A 70 -0.90 22.42 2.60
C HIS A 70 -1.40 23.47 3.58
N VAL A 71 -1.25 24.73 3.19
CA VAL A 71 -1.96 25.87 3.77
C VAL A 71 -3.37 25.91 3.22
N VAL A 72 -4.35 26.08 4.09
CA VAL A 72 -5.74 26.30 3.67
C VAL A 72 -5.94 27.76 3.30
N ASN A 73 -6.45 27.97 2.08
CA ASN A 73 -6.85 29.26 1.56
C ASN A 73 -8.35 29.26 1.25
N ALA A 74 -9.17 29.35 2.29
CA ALA A 74 -10.63 29.38 2.19
C ALA A 74 -11.22 30.69 2.80
N PRO A 75 -11.13 31.83 2.10
CA PRO A 75 -11.53 33.12 2.66
C PRO A 75 -12.99 33.23 3.10
N GLN A 76 -13.91 32.54 2.42
CA GLN A 76 -15.33 32.56 2.79
C GLN A 76 -15.54 31.93 4.17
N MET A 77 -14.96 30.74 4.39
CA MET A 77 -15.00 30.06 5.69
C MET A 77 -14.27 30.87 6.76
N TYR A 78 -13.12 31.48 6.42
CA TYR A 78 -12.37 32.31 7.35
C TYR A 78 -13.14 33.57 7.76
N GLY A 79 -13.86 34.20 6.83
CA GLY A 79 -14.71 35.34 7.13
C GLY A 79 -15.81 34.99 8.14
N MET A 80 -16.47 33.84 7.97
CA MET A 80 -17.50 33.37 8.91
C MET A 80 -16.91 33.07 10.28
N TYR A 81 -15.72 32.48 10.31
CA TYR A 81 -14.96 32.26 11.55
C TYR A 81 -14.63 33.59 12.26
N LEU A 82 -14.21 34.64 11.55
CA LEU A 82 -13.94 35.95 12.12
C LEU A 82 -15.22 36.62 12.68
N LEU A 83 -16.34 36.52 11.96
CA LEU A 83 -17.63 37.01 12.47
C LEU A 83 -17.99 36.29 13.77
N ARG A 84 -17.86 34.96 13.78
CA ARG A 84 -18.15 34.15 14.96
C ARG A 84 -17.24 34.51 16.14
N LYS A 85 -15.96 34.75 15.88
CA LYS A 85 -15.01 35.23 16.88
C LYS A 85 -15.44 36.56 17.50
N GLU A 86 -15.88 37.51 16.68
CA GLU A 86 -16.38 38.80 17.14
C GLU A 86 -17.67 38.68 17.98
N GLU A 87 -18.58 37.76 17.64
CA GLU A 87 -19.79 37.45 18.44
C GLU A 87 -19.45 36.89 19.84
N MET A 88 -18.29 36.24 19.98
CA MET A 88 -17.89 35.52 21.20
C MET A 88 -17.02 36.36 22.17
N ARG A 89 -16.71 37.63 21.85
CA ARG A 89 -15.68 38.52 22.47
C ARG A 89 -15.63 38.65 23.99
N TYR A 90 -16.61 38.13 24.73
CA TYR A 90 -16.54 38.05 26.19
C TYR A 90 -16.07 36.65 26.63
N GLY A 91 -14.78 36.33 26.42
CA GLY A 91 -14.11 35.16 27.00
C GLY A 91 -13.47 34.16 26.03
N ASP A 92 -13.28 34.52 24.75
CA ASP A 92 -12.73 33.61 23.74
C ASP A 92 -11.22 33.35 23.92
N LYS A 93 -10.86 32.07 23.96
CA LYS A 93 -9.51 31.58 23.72
C LYS A 93 -9.51 30.89 22.36
N GLU A 94 -8.63 31.35 21.48
CA GLU A 94 -8.34 30.65 20.24
C GLU A 94 -7.26 29.61 20.52
N LEU A 95 -7.61 28.33 20.38
CA LEU A 95 -6.69 27.20 20.57
C LEU A 95 -6.29 26.59 19.22
N ILE A 96 -5.05 26.12 19.13
CA ILE A 96 -4.62 25.28 18.01
C ILE A 96 -4.88 23.83 18.40
N LEU A 97 -5.80 23.18 17.68
CA LEU A 97 -6.21 21.79 17.95
C LEU A 97 -6.20 20.95 16.68
N TYR A 98 -6.15 19.65 16.85
CA TYR A 98 -6.01 18.65 15.79
C TYR A 98 -7.32 17.89 15.55
N HIS A 99 -7.63 17.67 14.27
CA HIS A 99 -8.64 16.73 13.83
C HIS A 99 -8.04 15.77 12.80
N VAL A 100 -8.08 14.46 13.08
CA VAL A 100 -7.56 13.45 12.16
C VAL A 100 -8.70 12.75 11.42
N THR A 101 -8.55 12.69 10.09
CA THR A 101 -9.49 12.05 9.17
C THR A 101 -8.76 11.48 7.95
N THR A 102 -9.51 10.90 7.02
CA THR A 102 -8.98 10.41 5.74
C THR A 102 -8.74 11.57 4.77
N LYS A 103 -7.82 11.40 3.80
CA LYS A 103 -7.55 12.43 2.78
C LYS A 103 -8.81 12.83 2.01
N SER A 104 -9.62 11.87 1.58
CA SER A 104 -10.90 12.12 0.90
C SER A 104 -11.82 13.05 1.69
N ARG A 105 -12.02 12.76 2.99
CA ARG A 105 -12.90 13.54 3.87
C ARG A 105 -12.31 14.91 4.21
N ALA A 106 -11.00 15.01 4.37
CA ALA A 106 -10.34 16.29 4.61
C ALA A 106 -10.55 17.25 3.42
N LEU A 107 -10.38 16.76 2.19
CA LEU A 107 -10.58 17.58 0.99
C LEU A 107 -12.06 17.98 0.81
N GLU A 108 -12.99 17.08 1.10
CA GLU A 108 -14.42 17.37 1.06
C GLU A 108 -14.81 18.44 2.11
N SER A 109 -14.16 18.42 3.27
CA SER A 109 -14.44 19.37 4.36
C SER A 109 -14.13 20.82 4.00
N LEU A 110 -13.24 21.06 3.03
CA LEU A 110 -12.93 22.41 2.55
C LEU A 110 -14.10 23.04 1.78
N LYS A 111 -15.01 22.22 1.25
CA LYS A 111 -16.21 22.68 0.54
C LYS A 111 -17.43 22.72 1.44
N ASN A 112 -17.60 21.70 2.27
CA ASN A 112 -18.85 21.43 3.00
C ASN A 112 -18.73 21.63 4.52
N GLY A 113 -17.56 21.98 5.04
CA GLY A 113 -17.28 21.97 6.47
C GLY A 113 -16.98 20.57 7.03
N LEU A 114 -16.61 20.50 8.31
CA LEU A 114 -16.39 19.23 9.00
C LEU A 114 -17.73 18.67 9.49
N ASP A 115 -18.19 17.57 8.88
CA ASP A 115 -19.47 16.96 9.24
C ASP A 115 -19.30 15.81 10.26
N TRP A 116 -19.68 16.06 11.51
CA TRP A 116 -19.65 15.07 12.59
C TRP A 116 -20.55 13.85 12.31
N ARG A 117 -21.64 14.03 11.54
CA ARG A 117 -22.64 12.97 11.25
C ARG A 117 -22.05 11.83 10.42
N ARG A 118 -20.91 12.08 9.77
CA ARG A 118 -20.17 11.08 8.98
C ARG A 118 -19.29 10.18 9.85
N THR A 119 -19.19 10.46 11.15
CA THR A 119 -18.41 9.67 12.10
C THR A 119 -19.30 9.20 13.25
N ARG A 120 -19.05 8.00 13.77
CA ARG A 120 -19.76 7.47 14.94
C ARG A 120 -19.20 7.99 16.27
N ARG A 121 -18.38 9.04 16.23
CA ARG A 121 -17.56 9.50 17.37
C ARG A 121 -18.30 10.59 18.12
N SER A 122 -19.30 10.18 18.90
CA SER A 122 -20.13 11.11 19.67
C SER A 122 -19.95 10.98 21.18
N LYS A 123 -18.95 10.25 21.69
CA LYS A 123 -18.78 9.96 23.14
C LYS A 123 -18.98 11.19 24.05
N PHE A 124 -18.49 12.35 23.63
CA PHE A 124 -18.58 13.61 24.39
C PHE A 124 -19.56 14.63 23.78
N GLY A 125 -20.33 14.23 22.78
CA GLY A 125 -21.33 15.05 22.10
C GLY A 125 -21.40 14.85 20.60
N ARG A 126 -22.53 15.24 20.00
CA ARG A 126 -22.83 15.21 18.57
C ARG A 126 -22.32 16.47 17.86
N GLY A 127 -21.00 16.62 17.86
CA GLY A 127 -20.29 17.72 17.23
C GLY A 127 -18.93 17.27 16.70
N VAL A 128 -18.19 18.21 16.09
CA VAL A 128 -16.84 17.95 15.59
C VAL A 128 -15.88 17.87 16.77
N SER A 129 -15.17 16.75 16.87
CA SER A 129 -14.18 16.52 17.93
C SER A 129 -12.79 16.96 17.49
N PHE A 130 -12.13 17.74 18.34
CA PHE A 130 -10.75 18.18 18.24
C PHE A 130 -9.94 17.73 19.45
N SER A 131 -8.63 17.63 19.32
CA SER A 131 -7.73 17.31 20.43
C SER A 131 -6.52 18.25 20.46
N ASP A 132 -6.01 18.52 21.66
CA ASP A 132 -4.72 19.18 21.86
C ASP A 132 -3.53 18.22 21.62
N ASP A 133 -3.80 16.95 21.36
CA ASP A 133 -2.81 15.89 21.17
C ASP A 133 -3.05 15.16 19.83
N ALA A 134 -2.08 15.25 18.91
CA ALA A 134 -2.20 14.70 17.57
C ALA A 134 -2.23 13.16 17.57
N ASP A 135 -1.52 12.50 18.50
CA ASP A 135 -1.56 11.04 18.67
C ASP A 135 -2.94 10.62 19.19
N TYR A 136 -3.54 11.39 20.11
CA TYR A 136 -4.92 11.13 20.57
C TYR A 136 -5.92 11.24 19.41
N ALA A 137 -5.84 12.33 18.65
CA ALA A 137 -6.72 12.56 17.50
C ALA A 137 -6.60 11.43 16.47
N ASN A 138 -5.37 10.96 16.18
CA ASN A 138 -5.11 9.84 15.29
C ASN A 138 -5.63 8.51 15.85
N TYR A 139 -5.31 8.19 17.10
CA TYR A 139 -5.68 6.93 17.74
C TYR A 139 -7.20 6.70 17.76
N TYR A 140 -7.98 7.77 17.94
CA TYR A 140 -9.45 7.71 17.88
C TYR A 140 -10.02 8.13 16.52
N ALA A 141 -9.20 8.30 15.48
CA ALA A 141 -9.68 8.62 14.13
C ALA A 141 -10.50 7.48 13.53
N ASP A 142 -11.31 7.72 12.48
CA ASP A 142 -12.01 6.62 11.81
C ASP A 142 -11.01 5.65 11.15
N HIS A 143 -11.14 4.34 11.34
CA HIS A 143 -10.17 3.32 10.91
C HIS A 143 -10.57 2.68 9.57
N SER A 144 -10.97 3.48 8.58
CA SER A 144 -11.34 2.93 7.26
C SER A 144 -10.17 2.12 6.68
N PRO A 145 -10.33 0.80 6.46
CA PRO A 145 -9.27 -0.04 5.89
C PRO A 145 -9.02 0.25 4.41
N ARG A 146 -9.86 1.09 3.79
CA ARG A 146 -9.81 1.44 2.37
C ARG A 146 -8.90 2.63 2.07
N GLU A 147 -8.42 3.34 3.09
CA GLU A 147 -7.65 4.57 2.90
C GLU A 147 -6.56 4.74 3.96
N GLU A 148 -5.33 4.40 3.57
CA GLU A 148 -4.12 4.53 4.41
C GLU A 148 -3.60 5.97 4.47
N ASN A 149 -3.91 6.80 3.48
CA ASN A 149 -3.53 8.21 3.46
C ASN A 149 -4.41 8.99 4.42
N ARG A 150 -3.79 9.58 5.43
CA ARG A 150 -4.44 10.33 6.50
C ARG A 150 -4.05 11.79 6.44
N VAL A 151 -4.90 12.59 7.06
CA VAL A 151 -4.67 14.03 7.21
C VAL A 151 -4.86 14.40 8.66
N ILE A 152 -3.86 15.07 9.22
CA ILE A 152 -4.00 15.87 10.43
C ILE A 152 -4.43 17.26 9.97
N ILE A 153 -5.66 17.64 10.30
CA ILE A 153 -6.14 18.99 10.09
C ILE A 153 -5.79 19.78 11.34
N VAL A 154 -4.93 20.79 11.18
CA VAL A 154 -4.56 21.73 12.26
C VAL A 154 -5.54 22.90 12.18
N CYS A 155 -6.33 23.11 13.23
CA CYS A 155 -7.40 24.10 13.26
C CYS A 155 -7.14 25.18 14.32
N ALA A 156 -7.50 26.42 14.00
CA ALA A 156 -7.81 27.42 15.01
C ALA A 156 -9.24 27.18 15.51
N VAL A 157 -9.42 27.01 16.82
CA VAL A 157 -10.72 26.66 17.42
C VAL A 157 -11.05 27.68 18.51
N LEU A 158 -12.24 28.28 18.42
CA LEU A 158 -12.78 29.20 19.41
C LEU A 158 -13.35 28.40 20.59
N VAL A 159 -12.81 28.66 21.77
CA VAL A 159 -13.24 28.05 23.03
C VAL A 159 -13.46 29.15 24.05
N ASN A 160 -14.69 29.31 24.54
CA ASN A 160 -14.99 30.26 25.61
C ASN A 160 -15.36 29.52 26.90
N LYS A 161 -16.64 29.17 27.08
CA LYS A 161 -17.14 28.46 28.25
C LYS A 161 -17.24 26.97 27.95
N THR A 162 -16.51 26.17 28.72
CA THR A 162 -16.47 24.71 28.55
C THR A 162 -17.39 23.99 29.55
N GLN A 163 -18.17 23.03 29.06
CA GLN A 163 -18.82 22.02 29.90
C GLN A 163 -17.96 20.75 29.95
N ARG A 164 -17.52 20.32 31.13
CA ARG A 164 -16.83 19.03 31.26
C ARG A 164 -17.81 17.87 31.28
N VAL A 165 -17.53 16.81 30.51
CA VAL A 165 -18.35 15.58 30.50
C VAL A 165 -17.47 14.32 30.52
N SER A 166 -17.91 13.29 31.23
CA SER A 166 -17.27 11.96 31.22
C SER A 166 -17.76 11.09 30.05
N GLY A 167 -18.96 11.37 29.54
CA GLY A 167 -19.55 10.80 28.35
C GLY A 167 -21.03 11.19 28.24
N ASN A 168 -21.45 11.69 27.08
CA ASN A 168 -22.83 11.97 26.75
C ASN A 168 -23.01 11.98 25.22
N GLU A 169 -23.41 10.83 24.66
CA GLU A 169 -23.53 10.62 23.21
C GLU A 169 -24.70 11.32 22.54
N ASN A 170 -25.64 11.82 23.35
CA ASN A 170 -26.83 12.50 22.88
C ASN A 170 -26.76 14.02 23.10
N LEU A 171 -25.64 14.54 23.60
CA LEU A 171 -25.44 15.98 23.78
C LEU A 171 -25.28 16.66 22.42
N ILE A 172 -26.32 17.38 21.97
CA ILE A 172 -26.32 18.13 20.70
C ILE A 172 -25.84 19.58 20.89
N VAL A 173 -26.01 20.13 22.09
CA VAL A 173 -25.52 21.46 22.51
C VAL A 173 -25.17 21.36 24.00
N PRO A 174 -24.06 21.97 24.46
CA PRO A 174 -23.67 21.92 25.87
C PRO A 174 -24.60 22.81 26.72
N THR A 175 -24.76 22.45 27.98
CA THR A 175 -25.69 23.12 28.91
C THR A 175 -25.07 24.36 29.56
N GLY A 176 -25.89 25.20 30.18
CA GLY A 176 -25.42 26.32 30.99
C GLY A 176 -24.75 27.44 30.18
N GLY A 177 -25.08 27.57 28.89
CA GLY A 177 -24.51 28.58 27.99
C GLY A 177 -23.05 28.33 27.61
N ALA A 178 -22.56 27.10 27.80
CA ALA A 178 -21.27 26.70 27.24
C ALA A 178 -21.33 26.69 25.70
N ASP A 179 -20.17 26.83 25.05
CA ASP A 179 -20.01 26.69 23.59
C ASP A 179 -19.21 25.44 23.21
N THR A 180 -18.51 24.85 24.18
CA THR A 180 -17.61 23.72 23.97
C THR A 180 -17.85 22.66 25.02
N THR A 181 -17.91 21.40 24.60
CA THR A 181 -17.81 20.27 25.52
C THR A 181 -16.36 19.83 25.63
N LEU A 182 -15.85 19.70 26.85
CA LEU A 182 -14.50 19.22 27.14
C LEU A 182 -14.59 17.83 27.78
N SER A 183 -13.81 16.86 27.29
CA SER A 183 -13.76 15.54 27.93
C SER A 183 -13.19 15.63 29.35
N SER A 184 -13.56 14.66 30.20
CA SER A 184 -13.07 14.59 31.59
C SER A 184 -11.55 14.56 31.69
N ASN A 185 -10.85 13.91 30.74
CA ASN A 185 -9.39 13.87 30.66
C ASN A 185 -8.76 15.14 30.03
N GLY A 186 -9.57 16.12 29.63
CA GLY A 186 -9.11 17.39 29.05
C GLY A 186 -8.54 17.30 27.64
N ARG A 187 -8.70 16.18 26.93
CA ARG A 187 -8.09 15.93 25.61
C ARG A 187 -9.01 16.14 24.42
N VAL A 188 -10.32 16.20 24.61
CA VAL A 188 -11.29 16.32 23.51
C VAL A 188 -12.15 17.54 23.71
N TYR A 189 -12.13 18.40 22.70
CA TYR A 189 -12.96 19.59 22.58
C TYR A 189 -14.01 19.32 21.49
N VAL A 190 -15.29 19.36 21.84
CA VAL A 190 -16.38 19.16 20.89
C VAL A 190 -17.02 20.50 20.56
N LYS A 191 -17.08 20.81 19.27
CA LYS A 191 -17.70 22.02 18.73
C LYS A 191 -18.93 21.68 17.91
N TYR A 192 -19.97 22.49 18.07
CA TYR A 192 -21.31 22.22 17.55
C TYR A 192 -21.72 23.18 16.43
N ASN A 193 -20.97 24.27 16.27
CA ASN A 193 -21.13 25.25 15.20
C ASN A 193 -19.89 25.20 14.28
N ASP A 194 -20.13 25.12 12.98
CA ASP A 194 -19.07 25.00 11.95
C ASP A 194 -18.19 26.25 11.85
N TYR A 195 -18.67 27.39 12.35
CA TYR A 195 -17.93 28.66 12.34
C TYR A 195 -17.09 28.86 13.60
N ASP A 196 -17.17 27.96 14.58
CA ASP A 196 -16.33 28.04 15.78
C ASP A 196 -14.88 27.60 15.52
N PHE A 197 -14.54 27.16 14.31
CA PHE A 197 -13.20 26.73 13.96
C PHE A 197 -12.86 27.03 12.50
N TYR A 198 -11.56 27.09 12.22
CA TYR A 198 -11.03 27.25 10.88
C TYR A 198 -9.84 26.32 10.66
N PRO A 199 -9.85 25.47 9.62
CA PRO A 199 -8.69 24.65 9.27
C PRO A 199 -7.57 25.55 8.72
N LEU A 200 -6.42 25.55 9.37
CA LEU A 200 -5.24 26.33 8.95
C LEU A 200 -4.37 25.52 7.99
N TYR A 201 -4.13 24.25 8.33
CA TYR A 201 -3.22 23.38 7.60
C TYR A 201 -3.79 21.97 7.46
N LEU A 202 -3.48 21.33 6.33
CA LEU A 202 -3.67 19.90 6.11
C LEU A 202 -2.30 19.25 6.02
N MET A 203 -1.95 18.43 7.02
CA MET A 203 -0.70 17.67 7.06
C MET A 203 -0.99 16.22 6.67
N TYR A 204 -0.47 15.80 5.52
CA TYR A 204 -0.68 14.47 4.97
C TYR A 204 0.39 13.52 5.49
N TYR A 205 -0.03 12.31 5.86
CA TYR A 205 0.88 11.23 6.22
C TYR A 205 0.26 9.89 5.84
N ARG A 206 1.11 8.89 5.63
CA ARG A 206 0.66 7.50 5.53
C ARG A 206 0.52 6.89 6.92
N ARG A 207 -0.65 6.37 7.24
CA ARG A 207 -0.85 5.60 8.47
C ARG A 207 -0.15 4.26 8.36
N THR A 208 0.57 3.90 9.41
CA THR A 208 1.20 2.60 9.58
C THR A 208 0.59 1.85 10.78
N PRO A 209 0.68 0.50 10.84
CA PRO A 209 0.30 -0.25 12.03
C PRO A 209 1.03 0.21 13.30
N GLU A 210 2.28 0.64 13.17
CA GLU A 210 3.13 1.16 14.25
C GLU A 210 2.49 2.38 14.91
N HIS A 211 1.92 3.30 14.13
CA HIS A 211 1.19 4.47 14.66
C HIS A 211 0.05 4.09 15.61
N PHE A 212 -0.59 2.93 15.42
CA PHE A 212 -1.62 2.45 16.33
C PHE A 212 -1.03 1.70 17.53
N ASN A 213 -0.13 0.76 17.28
CA ASN A 213 0.43 -0.13 18.31
C ASN A 213 1.33 0.61 19.32
N GLU A 214 1.95 1.69 18.88
CA GLU A 214 2.90 2.47 19.69
C GLU A 214 2.28 3.75 20.25
N SER A 215 1.03 4.05 19.90
CA SER A 215 0.28 5.15 20.49
C SER A 215 0.27 5.03 22.01
N LYS A 216 0.51 6.14 22.71
CA LYS A 216 0.46 6.17 24.18
C LYS A 216 -0.95 5.90 24.71
N TYR A 217 -1.96 5.95 23.85
CA TYR A 217 -3.35 5.61 24.15
C TYR A 217 -3.69 4.14 23.87
N PHE A 218 -2.89 3.44 23.07
CA PHE A 218 -3.03 2.00 22.88
C PHE A 218 -2.61 1.21 24.11
N ARG A 219 -1.43 1.53 24.68
CA ARG A 219 -0.83 0.81 25.82
C ARG A 219 -1.62 0.98 27.13
N ASN A 220 -2.24 2.14 27.31
CA ASN A 220 -2.91 2.52 28.55
C ASN A 220 -4.41 2.15 28.60
N ASN A 221 -4.95 1.52 27.56
CA ASN A 221 -6.35 1.14 27.51
C ASN A 221 -6.54 -0.32 27.97
N PRO A 222 -7.21 -0.58 29.11
CA PRO A 222 -7.39 -1.93 29.63
C PRO A 222 -8.20 -2.84 28.69
N ARG A 223 -9.05 -2.29 27.80
CA ARG A 223 -9.76 -3.07 26.77
C ARG A 223 -8.83 -3.62 25.69
N ASN A 224 -7.66 -3.02 25.50
CA ASN A 224 -6.70 -3.45 24.47
C ASN A 224 -5.79 -4.59 24.95
N LYS A 225 -5.68 -4.86 26.26
CA LYS A 225 -4.88 -6.01 26.76
C LYS A 225 -5.40 -7.34 26.19
N TRP A 226 -6.72 -7.47 26.03
CA TRP A 226 -7.34 -8.66 25.44
C TRP A 226 -7.13 -8.73 23.92
N GLN A 227 -7.13 -7.58 23.23
CA GLN A 227 -6.85 -7.50 21.79
C GLN A 227 -5.36 -7.73 21.47
N GLN A 228 -4.44 -7.31 22.34
CA GLN A 228 -3.00 -7.55 22.21
C GLN A 228 -2.67 -9.04 22.21
N ASN A 229 -3.28 -9.81 23.11
CA ASN A 229 -3.08 -11.27 23.17
C ASN A 229 -3.59 -11.96 21.89
N ASN A 230 -4.75 -11.53 21.36
CA ASN A 230 -5.28 -12.10 20.13
C ASN A 230 -4.49 -11.69 18.87
N LEU A 231 -4.01 -10.45 18.77
CA LEU A 231 -3.22 -10.01 17.61
C LEU A 231 -1.87 -10.75 17.53
N ALA A 232 -1.21 -10.96 18.66
CA ALA A 232 0.02 -11.74 18.72
C ALA A 232 -0.22 -13.20 18.26
N GLN A 233 -1.33 -13.81 18.69
CA GLN A 233 -1.73 -15.15 18.27
C GLN A 233 -2.03 -15.23 16.76
N VAL A 234 -2.74 -14.22 16.22
CA VAL A 234 -3.07 -14.15 14.79
C VAL A 234 -1.81 -13.93 13.94
N GLN A 235 -0.87 -13.09 14.38
CA GLN A 235 0.41 -12.91 13.69
C GLN A 235 1.24 -14.18 13.70
N GLN A 236 1.27 -14.91 14.82
CA GLN A 236 1.98 -16.19 14.92
C GLN A 236 1.37 -17.23 13.97
N GLN A 237 0.04 -17.36 13.93
CA GLN A 237 -0.63 -18.25 12.97
C GLN A 237 -0.35 -17.87 11.52
N GLN A 238 -0.31 -16.58 11.18
CA GLN A 238 0.01 -16.14 9.82
C GLN A 238 1.46 -16.46 9.43
N GLN A 239 2.41 -16.31 10.35
CA GLN A 239 3.81 -16.67 10.12
C GLN A 239 3.97 -18.19 9.96
N GLU A 240 3.30 -18.99 10.79
CA GLU A 240 3.29 -20.44 10.67
C GLU A 240 2.69 -20.90 9.34
N LEU A 241 1.56 -20.32 8.92
CA LEU A 241 0.93 -20.64 7.64
C LEU A 241 1.82 -20.27 6.44
N LYS A 242 2.53 -19.13 6.53
CA LYS A 242 3.49 -18.72 5.51
C LYS A 242 4.66 -19.69 5.44
N ALA A 243 5.25 -20.04 6.58
CA ALA A 243 6.33 -21.02 6.66
C ALA A 243 5.91 -22.40 6.13
N GLN A 244 4.67 -22.82 6.39
CA GLN A 244 4.12 -24.07 5.88
C GLN A 244 4.02 -24.06 4.35
N ARG A 245 3.49 -22.97 3.77
CA ARG A 245 3.44 -22.80 2.31
C ARG A 245 4.82 -22.82 1.66
N GLU A 246 5.80 -22.17 2.28
CA GLU A 246 7.19 -22.18 1.81
C GLU A 246 7.80 -23.59 1.86
N ARG A 247 7.54 -24.36 2.92
CA ARG A 247 7.96 -25.77 3.02
C ARG A 247 7.31 -26.65 1.95
N GLU A 248 6.02 -26.48 1.71
CA GLU A 248 5.31 -27.23 0.65
C GLU A 248 5.82 -26.87 -0.74
N GLN A 249 6.10 -25.60 -1.01
CA GLN A 249 6.70 -25.18 -2.28
C GLN A 249 8.10 -25.77 -2.46
N ALA A 250 8.93 -25.75 -1.42
CA ALA A 250 10.25 -26.35 -1.45
C ALA A 250 10.19 -27.87 -1.71
N GLN A 251 9.26 -28.58 -1.06
CA GLN A 251 9.04 -30.02 -1.31
C GLN A 251 8.60 -30.30 -2.75
N ARG A 252 7.67 -29.52 -3.29
CA ARG A 252 7.25 -29.65 -4.70
C ARG A 252 8.41 -29.41 -5.65
N GLN A 253 9.25 -28.40 -5.40
CA GLN A 253 10.44 -28.15 -6.21
C GLN A 253 11.44 -29.29 -6.14
N GLN A 254 11.67 -29.88 -4.96
CA GLN A 254 12.53 -31.05 -4.80
C GLN A 254 11.99 -32.26 -5.56
N GLN A 255 10.67 -32.52 -5.52
CA GLN A 255 10.05 -33.61 -6.27
C GLN A 255 10.21 -33.44 -7.78
N VAL A 256 9.94 -32.23 -8.29
CA VAL A 256 10.12 -31.91 -9.72
C VAL A 256 11.59 -32.07 -10.14
N TRP A 257 12.53 -31.64 -9.30
CA TRP A 257 13.96 -31.80 -9.58
C TRP A 257 14.38 -33.27 -9.61
N ALA A 258 13.93 -34.07 -8.64
CA ALA A 258 14.19 -35.51 -8.61
C ALA A 258 13.59 -36.23 -9.82
N GLU A 259 12.37 -35.89 -10.23
CA GLU A 259 11.74 -36.46 -11.41
C GLU A 259 12.51 -36.13 -12.70
N ARG A 260 12.98 -34.87 -12.83
CA ARG A 260 13.85 -34.47 -13.96
C ARG A 260 15.13 -35.29 -14.02
N GLN A 261 15.78 -35.55 -12.88
CA GLN A 261 16.98 -36.39 -12.85
C GLN A 261 16.67 -37.83 -13.29
N ARG A 262 15.59 -38.42 -12.80
CA ARG A 262 15.17 -39.78 -13.21
C ARG A 262 14.89 -39.86 -14.71
N VAL A 263 14.26 -38.83 -15.28
CA VAL A 263 14.02 -38.76 -16.74
C VAL A 263 15.33 -38.66 -17.51
N GLN A 264 16.29 -37.84 -17.05
CA GLN A 264 17.61 -37.73 -17.69
C GLN A 264 18.36 -39.06 -17.64
N GLU A 265 18.44 -39.70 -16.47
CA GLU A 265 19.08 -41.01 -16.32
C GLU A 265 18.43 -42.08 -17.22
N TRP A 266 17.10 -42.09 -17.31
CA TRP A 266 16.39 -43.00 -18.20
C TRP A 266 16.70 -42.75 -19.68
N GLN A 267 16.77 -41.49 -20.09
CA GLN A 267 17.16 -41.12 -21.46
C GLN A 267 18.60 -41.54 -21.77
N GLU A 268 19.54 -41.34 -20.84
CA GLU A 268 20.92 -41.78 -21.00
C GLU A 268 21.04 -43.30 -21.07
N ALA A 269 20.37 -44.03 -20.19
CA ALA A 269 20.34 -45.49 -20.21
C ALA A 269 19.80 -46.03 -21.54
N ARG A 270 18.73 -45.41 -22.07
CA ARG A 270 18.15 -45.76 -23.37
C ARG A 270 19.12 -45.48 -24.53
N ARG A 271 19.86 -44.36 -24.49
CA ARG A 271 20.91 -44.07 -25.48
C ARG A 271 22.04 -45.10 -25.41
N ARG A 272 22.50 -45.47 -24.21
CA ARG A 272 23.54 -46.50 -24.02
C ARG A 272 23.10 -47.84 -24.59
N LEU A 273 21.85 -48.25 -24.35
CA LEU A 273 21.31 -49.50 -24.88
C LEU A 273 21.25 -49.48 -26.42
N ALA A 274 20.81 -48.37 -27.02
CA ALA A 274 20.76 -48.23 -28.47
C ALA A 274 22.16 -48.32 -29.12
N VAL A 275 23.16 -47.66 -28.53
CA VAL A 275 24.56 -47.77 -28.96
C VAL A 275 25.05 -49.22 -28.84
N GLN A 276 24.74 -49.90 -27.74
CA GLN A 276 25.15 -51.29 -27.54
C GLN A 276 24.50 -52.25 -28.56
N GLN A 277 23.23 -52.02 -28.92
CA GLN A 277 22.54 -52.79 -29.96
C GLN A 277 23.16 -52.55 -31.33
N GLU A 278 23.50 -51.30 -31.65
CA GLU A 278 24.15 -50.93 -32.91
C GLU A 278 25.54 -51.59 -33.05
N VAL A 279 26.35 -51.57 -31.98
CA VAL A 279 27.65 -52.25 -31.95
C VAL A 279 27.50 -53.74 -32.21
N ARG A 280 26.55 -54.42 -31.54
CA ARG A 280 26.29 -55.85 -31.79
C ARG A 280 25.87 -56.12 -33.23
N ARG A 281 25.06 -55.24 -33.83
CA ARG A 281 24.65 -55.38 -35.24
C ARG A 281 25.86 -55.29 -36.17
N GLN A 282 26.74 -54.31 -35.94
CA GLN A 282 27.97 -54.15 -36.73
C GLN A 282 28.91 -55.34 -36.58
N GLU A 283 29.05 -55.90 -35.38
CA GLU A 283 29.84 -57.12 -35.14
C GLU A 283 29.27 -58.33 -35.90
N GLN A 284 27.95 -58.51 -35.87
CA GLN A 284 27.27 -59.59 -36.61
C GLN A 284 27.44 -59.43 -38.13
N GLU A 285 27.29 -58.22 -38.66
CA GLU A 285 27.52 -57.93 -40.08
C GLU A 285 28.97 -58.20 -40.48
N LEU A 286 29.94 -57.79 -39.65
CA LEU A 286 31.35 -58.05 -39.90
C LEU A 286 31.66 -59.55 -39.89
N GLN A 287 31.08 -60.29 -38.95
CA GLN A 287 31.24 -61.74 -38.86
C GLN A 287 30.63 -62.45 -40.07
N ALA A 288 29.44 -62.03 -40.52
CA ALA A 288 28.82 -62.54 -41.73
C ALA A 288 29.68 -62.27 -42.98
N ARG A 289 30.24 -61.07 -43.11
CA ARG A 289 31.17 -60.73 -44.21
C ARG A 289 32.43 -61.60 -44.19
N ARG A 290 33.00 -61.88 -43.01
CA ARG A 290 34.17 -62.78 -42.89
C ARG A 290 33.81 -64.20 -43.34
N GLN A 291 32.67 -64.72 -42.89
CA GLN A 291 32.20 -66.06 -43.31
C GLN A 291 31.97 -66.13 -44.81
N GLU A 292 31.40 -65.08 -45.42
CA GLU A 292 31.19 -65.02 -46.87
C GLU A 292 32.52 -64.98 -47.63
N GLN A 293 33.50 -64.20 -47.17
CA GLN A 293 34.86 -64.19 -47.74
C GLN A 293 35.54 -65.56 -47.64
N ASP A 294 35.44 -66.24 -46.50
CA ASP A 294 35.99 -67.59 -46.33
C ASP A 294 35.32 -68.60 -47.26
N LEU A 295 33.99 -68.52 -47.43
CA LEU A 295 33.23 -69.33 -48.37
C LEU A 295 33.65 -69.06 -49.82
N GLN A 296 33.84 -67.79 -50.20
CA GLN A 296 34.34 -67.42 -51.53
C GLN A 296 35.76 -67.95 -51.76
N ALA A 297 36.66 -67.81 -50.79
CA ALA A 297 38.02 -68.33 -50.86
C ALA A 297 38.03 -69.86 -51.05
N ARG A 298 37.21 -70.60 -50.28
CA ARG A 298 37.05 -72.06 -50.45
C ARG A 298 36.49 -72.43 -51.81
N ARG A 299 35.53 -71.66 -52.35
CA ARG A 299 34.98 -71.89 -53.71
C ARG A 299 36.04 -71.66 -54.77
N GLN A 300 36.85 -70.60 -54.64
CA GLN A 300 37.96 -70.32 -55.56
C GLN A 300 39.03 -71.42 -55.49
N GLU A 301 39.41 -71.86 -54.30
CA GLU A 301 40.37 -72.95 -54.09
C GLU A 301 39.88 -74.27 -54.72
N GLN A 302 38.60 -74.61 -54.53
CA GLN A 302 37.98 -75.77 -55.18
C GLN A 302 37.97 -75.65 -56.70
N ALA A 303 37.66 -74.46 -57.25
CA ALA A 303 37.71 -74.21 -58.68
C ALA A 303 39.14 -74.36 -59.23
N TYR A 304 40.13 -73.83 -58.51
CA TYR A 304 41.55 -73.94 -58.85
C TYR A 304 42.02 -75.41 -58.82
N SER A 305 41.62 -76.17 -57.80
CA SER A 305 41.93 -77.60 -57.66
C SER A 305 41.29 -78.44 -58.77
N ARG A 306 40.04 -78.11 -59.18
CA ARG A 306 39.39 -78.75 -60.34
C ARG A 306 40.13 -78.47 -61.64
N LEU A 307 40.55 -77.22 -61.88
CA LEU A 307 41.37 -76.85 -63.04
C LEU A 307 42.73 -77.58 -63.05
N ALA A 308 43.39 -77.67 -61.90
CA ALA A 308 44.65 -78.40 -61.76
C ALA A 308 44.51 -79.91 -62.04
N ARG A 309 43.41 -80.54 -61.58
CA ARG A 309 43.11 -81.95 -61.88
C ARG A 309 42.79 -82.17 -63.36
N ALA A 310 42.06 -81.25 -64.00
CA ALA A 310 41.80 -81.32 -65.44
C ALA A 310 43.11 -81.29 -66.24
N ARG A 311 44.05 -80.38 -65.89
CA ARG A 311 45.39 -80.32 -66.50
C ARG A 311 46.23 -81.59 -66.26
N GLN A 312 46.13 -82.22 -65.10
CA GLN A 312 46.80 -83.51 -64.84
C GLN A 312 46.20 -84.66 -65.65
N HIS A 313 44.89 -84.64 -65.92
CA HIS A 313 44.24 -85.65 -66.75
C HIS A 313 44.64 -85.52 -68.22
N GLU A 314 44.75 -84.28 -68.74
CA GLU A 314 45.33 -84.01 -70.06
C GLU A 314 46.79 -84.48 -70.17
N SER A 315 47.59 -84.29 -69.11
CA SER A 315 48.97 -84.76 -69.07
C SER A 315 49.12 -86.30 -69.02
N LYS A 316 48.16 -87.03 -68.44
CA LYS A 316 48.18 -88.50 -68.33
C LYS A 316 47.57 -89.21 -69.53
N SER A 317 46.64 -88.58 -70.25
CA SER A 317 46.09 -89.13 -71.49
C SER A 317 47.10 -89.16 -72.66
N ASN A 318 48.25 -88.50 -72.54
CA ASN A 318 49.29 -88.51 -73.57
C ASN A 318 50.40 -89.57 -73.39
N CYS A 319 50.28 -90.51 -72.42
CA CYS A 319 51.40 -91.39 -72.06
C CYS A 319 51.11 -92.90 -72.07
N LEU A 320 50.18 -93.37 -72.90
CA LEU A 320 49.95 -94.81 -73.16
C LEU A 320 49.90 -95.07 -74.67
N ILE A 321 51.04 -94.95 -75.33
CA ILE A 321 51.33 -95.61 -76.61
C ILE A 321 52.72 -96.21 -76.46
N LEU A 322 52.76 -97.53 -76.26
CA LEU A 322 53.71 -98.54 -76.77
C LEU A 322 53.76 -99.75 -75.82
#